data_AF-A0A258C416-F1
#
_entry.id   AF-A0A258C416-F1
#
_cell.length_a   1.000
_cell.length_b   1.000
_cell.length_c   1.000
_cell.angle_alpha   90.00
_cell.angle_beta   90.00
_cell.angle_gamma   90.00
#
_symmetry.space_group_name_H-M   'P 1'
#
loop_
_entity.id
_entity.type
_entity.pdbx_description
1 polymer ?
#
loop_
_entity_poly.entity_id
_entity_poly.type
_entity_poly.pdbx_seq_one_letter_code
_entity_poly.pdbx_strand_id
1 'polypeptide(L)'
;MQRKRIYVAYTGGTIGMQQSTRGFIPVPGFLTDTVKRMPEFYRPEMPEFDIHEYHPVIDSSDMTPAHWLAVAKDIQSNYQQYDGFVVLHGTDTMAYTASALSFML
;
A
#
# COMPACT_ATOMS: atom_id res chain seq x y z
N MET A 1 25.11 7.50 -5.90
CA MET A 1 24.20 6.39 -6.28
C MET A 1 22.89 7.02 -6.71
N GLN A 2 22.21 6.47 -7.71
CA GLN A 2 20.88 6.95 -8.11
C GLN A 2 19.88 6.73 -6.95
N ARG A 3 19.05 7.73 -6.68
CA ARG A 3 18.00 7.64 -5.66
C ARG A 3 17.01 6.55 -6.07
N LYS A 4 16.70 5.64 -5.16
CA LYS A 4 15.78 4.52 -5.41
C LYS A 4 14.35 5.02 -5.52
N ARG A 5 13.53 4.36 -6.34
CA ARG A 5 12.12 4.68 -6.52
C ARG A 5 11.24 3.51 -6.10
N ILE A 6 10.34 3.72 -5.15
CA ILE A 6 9.53 2.67 -4.51
C ILE A 6 8.05 2.85 -4.86
N TYR A 7 7.40 1.78 -5.29
CA TYR A 7 5.95 1.76 -5.47
C TYR A 7 5.26 1.36 -4.17
N VAL A 8 4.28 2.16 -3.74
CA VAL A 8 3.49 1.88 -2.54
C VAL A 8 2.06 1.54 -2.95
N ALA A 9 1.73 0.26 -2.95
CA ALA A 9 0.36 -0.21 -3.16
C ALA A 9 -0.43 -0.08 -1.85
N TYR A 10 -1.26 0.95 -1.73
CA TYR A 10 -2.16 1.10 -0.60
C TYR A 10 -3.46 0.33 -0.83
N THR A 11 -3.44 -0.96 -0.45
CA THR A 11 -4.57 -1.88 -0.63
C THR A 11 -5.67 -1.64 0.41
N GLY A 12 -5.32 -1.17 1.60
CA GLY A 12 -6.25 -0.92 2.69
C GLY A 12 -5.61 -1.09 4.07
N GLY A 13 -6.44 -1.36 5.06
CA GLY A 13 -6.04 -1.42 6.46
C GLY A 13 -6.12 -0.08 7.19
N THR A 14 -6.02 -0.17 8.53
CA THR A 14 -6.23 0.96 9.45
C THR A 14 -5.19 2.07 9.36
N ILE A 15 -4.01 1.79 8.78
CA ILE A 15 -2.90 2.75 8.64
C ILE A 15 -3.29 4.04 7.90
N GLY A 16 -4.20 3.95 6.92
CA GLY A 16 -4.67 5.09 6.14
C GLY A 16 -6.10 5.54 6.49
N MET A 17 -6.65 5.07 7.60
CA MET A 17 -7.99 5.47 8.05
C MET A 17 -7.97 6.72 8.93
N GLN A 18 -9.05 7.50 8.88
CA GLN A 18 -9.25 8.67 9.73
C GLN A 18 -10.13 8.31 10.93
N GLN A 19 -9.79 8.82 12.12
CA GLN A 19 -10.62 8.67 13.30
C GLN A 19 -11.92 9.47 13.16
N SER A 20 -13.06 8.84 13.46
CA SER A 20 -14.39 9.46 13.49
C SER A 20 -15.14 9.12 14.78
N THR A 21 -16.34 9.69 14.96
CA THR A 21 -17.24 9.34 16.07
C THR A 21 -17.74 7.89 16.04
N ARG A 22 -17.58 7.19 14.91
CA ARG A 22 -17.98 5.80 14.70
C ARG A 22 -16.78 4.84 14.62
N GLY A 23 -15.61 5.27 15.09
CA GLY A 23 -14.35 4.53 14.95
C GLY A 23 -13.55 4.99 13.72
N PHE A 24 -12.60 4.16 13.28
CA PHE A 24 -11.78 4.45 12.11
C PHE A 24 -12.57 4.19 10.82
N ILE A 25 -12.53 5.15 9.90
CA ILE A 25 -13.20 5.07 8.60
C ILE A 25 -12.20 5.30 7.47
N PRO A 26 -12.36 4.63 6.32
CA PRO A 26 -11.56 4.95 5.14
C PRO A 26 -11.98 6.32 4.59
N VAL A 27 -11.00 7.17 4.31
CA VAL A 27 -11.20 8.49 3.70
C VAL A 27 -10.25 8.59 2.51
N PRO A 28 -10.78 8.68 1.27
CA PRO A 28 -9.94 8.73 0.07
C PRO A 28 -8.86 9.82 0.16
N GLY A 29 -7.62 9.45 -0.11
CA GLY A 29 -6.49 10.37 -0.12
C GLY A 29 -5.96 10.76 1.27
N PHE A 30 -6.59 10.34 2.37
CA PHE A 30 -6.18 10.74 3.72
C PHE A 30 -4.73 10.33 4.04
N LEU A 31 -4.35 9.09 3.71
CA LEU A 31 -2.98 8.62 3.87
C LEU A 31 -2.01 9.45 3.01
N THR A 32 -2.32 9.58 1.72
CA THR A 32 -1.48 10.29 0.75
C THR A 32 -1.23 11.73 1.17
N ASP A 33 -2.27 12.44 1.61
CA ASP A 33 -2.17 13.82 2.07
C ASP A 33 -1.44 13.94 3.40
N THR A 34 -1.57 12.94 4.27
CA THR A 34 -0.83 12.89 5.55
C THR A 34 0.65 12.71 5.31
N VAL A 35 1.04 11.74 4.48
CA VAL A 35 2.45 11.50 4.08
C VAL A 35 3.04 12.75 3.42
N LYS A 36 2.30 13.41 2.52
CA LYS A 36 2.75 14.67 1.87
C LYS A 36 3.08 15.80 2.85
N ARG A 37 2.46 15.82 4.03
CA ARG A 37 2.67 16.85 5.06
C ARG A 37 3.79 16.50 6.04
N MET A 38 4.37 15.30 5.96
CA MET A 38 5.38 14.78 6.88
C MET A 38 6.78 14.91 6.26
N PRO A 39 7.61 15.90 6.68
CA PRO A 39 8.90 16.19 6.07
C PRO A 39 9.90 15.02 6.12
N GLU A 40 9.75 14.12 7.09
CA GLU A 40 10.58 12.93 7.27
C GLU A 40 10.58 12.00 6.05
N PHE A 41 9.49 11.94 5.28
CA PHE A 41 9.40 11.13 4.06
C PHE A 41 10.15 11.75 2.87
N TYR A 42 10.49 13.04 2.94
CA TYR A 42 11.11 13.79 1.84
C TYR A 42 12.58 14.12 2.11
N ARG A 43 13.15 13.59 3.19
CA ARG A 43 14.57 13.75 3.49
C ARG A 43 15.48 13.19 2.37
N PRO A 44 16.70 13.71 2.19
CA PRO A 44 17.61 13.25 1.14
C PRO A 44 17.93 11.74 1.20
N GLU A 45 17.92 11.14 2.38
CA GLU A 45 18.22 9.72 2.59
C GLU A 45 17.05 8.79 2.24
N MET A 46 15.83 9.32 2.14
CA MET A 46 14.64 8.54 1.75
C MET A 46 14.62 8.25 0.25
N PRO A 47 14.08 7.11 -0.20
CA PRO A 47 13.80 6.90 -1.62
C PRO A 47 12.73 7.86 -2.13
N GLU A 48 12.65 8.02 -3.44
CA GLU A 48 11.43 8.53 -4.08
C GLU A 48 10.35 7.44 -3.98
N PHE A 49 9.09 7.85 -3.89
CA PHE A 49 7.99 6.90 -3.83
C PHE A 49 6.72 7.46 -4.47
N ASP A 50 5.91 6.55 -5.02
CA ASP A 50 4.60 6.83 -5.56
C ASP A 50 3.56 5.97 -4.81
N ILE A 51 2.48 6.59 -4.33
CA ILE A 51 1.39 5.90 -3.62
C ILE A 51 0.25 5.66 -4.60
N HIS A 52 -0.09 4.38 -4.83
CA HIS A 52 -1.29 3.95 -5.53
C HIS A 52 -2.34 3.49 -4.52
N GLU A 53 -3.36 4.32 -4.29
CA GLU A 53 -4.47 4.02 -3.39
C GLU A 53 -5.58 3.25 -4.13
N TYR A 54 -5.92 2.08 -3.60
CA TYR A 54 -6.95 1.22 -4.17
C TYR A 54 -8.33 1.82 -3.92
N HIS A 55 -9.22 1.67 -4.89
CA HIS A 55 -10.58 2.19 -4.82
C HIS A 55 -11.59 1.10 -5.23
N PRO A 56 -12.41 0.59 -4.29
CA PRO A 56 -12.36 0.85 -2.85
C PRO A 56 -11.11 0.26 -2.20
N VAL A 57 -10.72 0.79 -1.03
CA VAL A 57 -9.77 0.10 -0.16
C VAL A 57 -10.39 -1.20 0.36
N ILE A 58 -9.55 -2.20 0.60
CA ILE A 58 -9.93 -3.55 0.98
C ILE A 58 -9.80 -3.69 2.50
N ASP A 59 -10.86 -4.14 3.17
CA ASP A 59 -10.73 -4.65 4.53
C ASP A 59 -9.98 -5.98 4.48
N SER A 60 -8.92 -6.13 5.28
CA SER A 60 -8.16 -7.37 5.30
C SER A 60 -8.99 -8.58 5.71
N SER A 61 -10.04 -8.42 6.54
CA SER A 61 -10.93 -9.53 6.87
C SER A 61 -11.70 -10.06 5.66
N ASP A 62 -11.89 -9.21 4.64
CA ASP A 62 -12.64 -9.49 3.42
C ASP A 62 -11.72 -9.80 2.21
N MET A 63 -10.42 -9.99 2.46
CA MET A 63 -9.45 -10.41 1.44
C MET A 63 -9.81 -11.79 0.87
N THR A 64 -9.65 -11.93 -0.45
CA THR A 64 -9.91 -13.17 -1.18
C THR A 64 -8.73 -13.47 -2.11
N PRO A 65 -8.59 -14.69 -2.65
CA PRO A 65 -7.57 -14.99 -3.65
C PRO A 65 -7.62 -14.08 -4.90
N ALA A 66 -8.81 -13.56 -5.25
CA ALA A 66 -8.94 -12.59 -6.34
C ALA A 66 -8.24 -11.26 -6.00
N HIS A 67 -8.30 -10.83 -4.73
CA HIS A 67 -7.57 -9.65 -4.25
C HIS A 67 -6.05 -9.89 -4.28
N TRP A 68 -5.56 -11.07 -3.90
CA TRP A 68 -4.13 -11.39 -4.02
C TRP A 68 -3.64 -11.33 -5.48
N LEU A 69 -4.42 -11.88 -6.41
CA LEU A 69 -4.11 -11.80 -7.83
C LEU A 69 -4.10 -10.35 -8.34
N ALA A 70 -5.01 -9.51 -7.86
CA ALA A 70 -5.03 -8.09 -8.21
C ALA A 70 -3.74 -7.39 -7.76
N VAL A 71 -3.30 -7.63 -6.53
CA VAL A 71 -2.03 -7.08 -6.00
C VAL A 71 -0.83 -7.60 -6.80
N ALA A 72 -0.77 -8.91 -7.11
CA ALA A 72 0.30 -9.48 -7.92
C ALA A 72 0.37 -8.87 -9.32
N LYS A 73 -0.78 -8.66 -9.98
CA LYS A 73 -0.87 -8.02 -11.30
C LYS A 73 -0.47 -6.55 -11.26
N ASP A 74 -0.83 -5.83 -10.19
CA ASP A 74 -0.43 -4.44 -9.98
C ASP A 74 1.10 -4.33 -9.85
N ILE A 75 1.72 -5.19 -9.02
CA ILE A 75 3.18 -5.28 -8.91
C ILE A 75 3.80 -5.62 -10.27
N GLN A 76 3.29 -6.63 -10.97
CA GLN A 76 3.80 -7.04 -12.28
C GLN A 76 3.75 -5.90 -13.32
N SER A 77 2.65 -5.14 -13.35
CA SER A 77 2.46 -4.02 -14.30
C SER A 77 3.43 -2.87 -14.04
N ASN A 78 3.91 -2.74 -12.79
CA ASN A 78 4.85 -1.71 -12.36
C ASN A 78 6.30 -2.22 -12.22
N TYR A 79 6.55 -3.51 -12.44
CA TYR A 79 7.80 -4.19 -12.09
C TYR A 79 9.07 -3.55 -12.67
N GLN A 80 9.00 -3.06 -13.90
CA GLN A 80 10.15 -2.45 -14.59
C GLN A 80 10.35 -0.96 -14.26
N GLN A 81 9.39 -0.31 -13.60
CA GLN A 81 9.38 1.14 -13.37
C GLN A 81 9.94 1.55 -12.00
N TYR A 82 10.02 0.60 -11.06
CA TYR A 82 10.39 0.84 -9.67
C TYR A 82 11.48 -0.14 -9.22
N ASP A 83 12.28 0.29 -8.24
CA ASP A 83 13.34 -0.51 -7.63
C ASP A 83 12.83 -1.44 -6.52
N GLY A 84 11.59 -1.24 -6.06
CA GLY A 84 10.99 -2.02 -4.98
C GLY A 84 9.54 -1.67 -4.73
N PHE A 85 8.89 -2.51 -3.94
CA PHE A 85 7.45 -2.49 -3.69
C PHE A 85 7.17 -2.54 -2.18
N VAL A 86 6.23 -1.72 -1.73
CA VAL A 86 5.65 -1.77 -0.39
C VAL A 86 4.15 -1.96 -0.55
N VAL A 87 3.60 -2.99 0.09
CA VAL A 87 2.16 -3.24 0.11
C VAL A 87 1.62 -2.84 1.48
N LEU A 88 0.86 -1.76 1.55
CA LEU A 88 0.15 -1.37 2.77
C LEU A 88 -1.16 -2.17 2.83
N HIS A 89 -1.38 -2.85 3.96
CA HIS A 89 -2.38 -3.88 4.10
C HIS A 89 -2.92 -3.92 5.54
N GLY A 90 -4.17 -4.33 5.72
CA GLY A 90 -4.75 -4.57 7.05
C GLY A 90 -4.13 -5.80 7.75
N THR A 91 -4.13 -5.83 9.08
CA THR A 91 -3.35 -6.82 9.83
C THR A 91 -3.93 -8.23 9.83
N ASP A 92 -5.25 -8.38 9.75
CA ASP A 92 -5.94 -9.65 10.02
C ASP A 92 -5.51 -10.78 9.08
N THR A 93 -5.24 -10.44 7.81
CA THR A 93 -4.84 -11.43 6.79
C THR A 93 -3.51 -11.10 6.11
N MET A 94 -2.72 -10.17 6.66
CA MET A 94 -1.43 -9.76 6.09
C MET A 94 -0.49 -10.94 5.82
N ALA A 95 -0.40 -11.89 6.76
CA ALA A 95 0.44 -13.07 6.62
C ALA A 95 -0.01 -14.01 5.48
N TYR A 96 -1.33 -14.12 5.25
CA TYR A 96 -1.87 -14.92 4.15
C TYR A 96 -1.56 -14.29 2.80
N THR A 97 -1.79 -12.97 2.67
CA THR A 97 -1.45 -12.22 1.45
C THR A 97 0.04 -12.29 1.15
N ALA A 98 0.91 -12.07 2.15
CA ALA A 98 2.36 -12.18 1.98
C ALA A 98 2.79 -13.58 1.52
N SER A 99 2.20 -14.63 2.13
CA SER A 99 2.47 -16.02 1.76
C SER A 99 2.00 -16.32 0.33
N ALA A 100 0.79 -15.90 -0.05
CA ALA A 100 0.26 -16.08 -1.40
C ALA A 100 1.14 -15.39 -2.46
N LEU A 101 1.52 -14.13 -2.22
CA LEU A 101 2.38 -13.38 -3.14
C LEU A 101 3.76 -14.01 -3.33
N SER A 102 4.31 -14.66 -2.29
CA SER A 102 5.60 -15.35 -2.39
C SER A 102 5.63 -16.53 -3.37
N PHE A 103 4.46 -17.09 -3.72
CA PHE A 103 4.33 -18.13 -4.73
C PHE A 103 3.86 -17.61 -6.10
N MET A 104 3.26 -16.41 -6.13
CA MET A 104 2.72 -15.81 -7.37
C MET A 104 3.77 -15.03 -8.17
N LEU A 105 4.82 -14.53 -7.49
CA LEU A 105 5.89 -13.69 -8.03
C LEU A 105 7.22 -14.44 -8.06
#